data_AF-A0A3C0GI72-F1
#
_entry.id   AF-A0A3C0GI72-F1
#
_cell.length_a   1.000
_cell.length_b   1.000
_cell.length_c   1.000
_cell.angle_alpha   90.00
_cell.angle_beta   90.00
_cell.angle_gamma   90.00
#
_symmetry.space_group_name_H-M   'P 1'
#
loop_
_entity.id
_entity.type
_entity.pdbx_description
1 polymer ?
#
loop_
_entity_poly.entity_id
_entity_poly.type
_entity_poly.pdbx_seq_one_letter_code
_entity_poly.pdbx_strand_id
1 'polypeptide(L)'
;MITACSTEEQPNMSEKDVATEWANMTLYITQYTPSNSPTFASRAFGYTGLTMYESIVPGNKEYSTMNNQVTGLTMLPTIDTDKEYNWILSLNAGQSEILKNIYVQTSDENIQKIDSLEQVVY
;
A
#
# COMPACT_ATOMS: atom_id res chain seq x y z
N MET A 1 28.89 -3.04 29.76
CA MET A 1 29.18 -2.57 28.39
C MET A 1 27.88 -2.03 27.83
N ILE A 2 27.88 -0.76 27.45
CA ILE A 2 26.72 -0.04 26.92
C ILE A 2 26.54 -0.51 25.48
N THR A 3 25.46 -1.22 25.19
CA THR A 3 25.09 -1.54 23.80
C THR A 3 24.66 -0.23 23.15
N ALA A 4 25.48 0.27 22.22
CA ALA A 4 25.14 1.42 21.42
C ALA A 4 23.91 1.09 20.56
N CYS A 5 22.86 1.92 20.62
CA CYS A 5 21.89 2.01 19.55
C CYS A 5 22.66 2.42 18.30
N SER A 6 22.90 1.48 17.39
CA SER A 6 23.13 1.83 16.00
C SER A 6 21.84 2.48 15.52
N THR A 7 21.87 3.80 15.34
CA THR A 7 20.89 4.49 14.52
C THR A 7 21.12 3.99 13.10
N GLU A 8 20.48 2.88 12.74
CA GLU A 8 20.35 2.53 11.34
C GLU A 8 19.57 3.67 10.69
N GLU A 9 20.23 4.40 9.80
CA GLU A 9 19.62 5.42 8.98
C GLU A 9 18.57 4.69 8.14
N GLN A 10 17.30 4.78 8.54
CA GLN A 10 16.17 4.21 7.81
C GLN A 10 16.33 4.60 6.34
N PRO A 11 16.26 3.66 5.39
CA PRO A 11 16.48 3.97 3.99
C PRO A 11 15.50 5.06 3.57
N ASN A 12 16.04 6.22 3.22
CA ASN A 12 15.24 7.36 2.79
C ASN A 12 14.71 7.07 1.38
N MET A 13 13.65 6.28 1.29
CA MET A 13 12.97 5.99 0.03
C MET A 13 12.29 7.27 -0.47
N SER A 14 12.50 7.59 -1.74
CA SER A 14 11.70 8.66 -2.35
C SER A 14 10.24 8.22 -2.48
N GLU A 15 9.32 9.18 -2.61
CA GLU A 15 7.88 8.90 -2.81
C GLU A 15 7.64 7.94 -3.99
N LYS A 16 8.43 8.09 -5.06
CA LYS A 16 8.39 7.23 -6.23
C LYS A 16 8.87 5.81 -5.92
N ASP A 17 9.93 5.68 -5.12
CA ASP A 17 10.48 4.37 -4.75
C ASP A 17 9.45 3.62 -3.91
N VAL A 18 8.78 4.27 -2.96
CA VAL A 18 7.70 3.66 -2.17
C VAL A 18 6.61 3.08 -3.07
N ALA A 19 6.10 3.87 -4.03
CA ALA A 19 5.08 3.39 -4.95
C ALA A 19 5.58 2.21 -5.82
N THR A 20 6.85 2.26 -6.25
CA THR A 20 7.48 1.21 -7.05
C THR A 20 7.65 -0.07 -6.26
N GLU A 21 8.09 0.02 -5.01
CA GLU A 21 8.27 -1.14 -4.13
C GLU A 21 6.95 -1.81 -3.76
N TRP A 22 5.88 -1.04 -3.53
CA TRP A 22 4.55 -1.62 -3.34
C TRP A 22 3.99 -2.29 -4.60
N ALA A 23 4.29 -1.75 -5.78
CA ALA A 23 3.96 -2.42 -7.03
C ALA A 23 4.74 -3.75 -7.18
N ASN A 24 6.04 -3.75 -6.87
CA ASN A 24 6.88 -4.95 -6.87
C ASN A 24 6.38 -5.98 -5.86
N MET A 25 5.99 -5.56 -4.66
CA MET A 25 5.40 -6.43 -3.63
C MET A 25 4.09 -7.04 -4.11
N THR A 26 3.23 -6.24 -4.74
CA THR A 26 1.97 -6.73 -5.33
C THR A 26 2.22 -7.82 -6.37
N LEU A 27 3.23 -7.64 -7.25
CA LEU A 27 3.64 -8.66 -8.22
C LEU A 27 4.19 -9.92 -7.54
N TYR A 28 5.02 -9.74 -6.51
CA TYR A 28 5.59 -10.84 -5.74
C TYR A 28 4.51 -11.68 -5.08
N ILE A 29 3.60 -11.07 -4.31
CA ILE A 29 2.50 -11.76 -3.63
C ILE A 29 1.60 -12.46 -4.65
N THR A 30 1.33 -11.83 -5.78
CA THR A 30 0.57 -12.44 -6.87
C THR A 30 1.23 -13.72 -7.39
N GLN A 31 2.53 -13.67 -7.65
CA GLN A 31 3.31 -14.80 -8.18
C GLN A 31 3.45 -15.94 -7.18
N TYR A 32 3.65 -15.62 -5.90
CA TYR A 32 4.00 -16.58 -4.85
C TYR A 32 2.83 -16.95 -3.92
N THR A 33 1.59 -16.61 -4.31
CA THR A 33 0.38 -17.12 -3.66
C THR A 33 -0.22 -18.25 -4.51
N PRO A 34 -0.39 -19.48 -3.96
CA PRO A 34 -1.01 -20.58 -4.68
C PRO A 34 -2.44 -20.29 -5.14
N SER A 35 -2.90 -21.04 -6.15
CA SER A 35 -4.30 -20.99 -6.64
C SER A 35 -4.72 -19.61 -7.18
N ASN A 36 -3.76 -18.81 -7.63
CA ASN A 36 -4.03 -17.49 -8.18
C ASN A 36 -4.32 -17.58 -9.70
N SER A 37 -5.54 -17.24 -10.11
CA SER A 37 -5.94 -17.25 -11.52
C SER A 37 -5.69 -15.90 -12.17
N PRO A 38 -5.54 -15.81 -13.51
CA PRO A 38 -5.41 -14.54 -14.22
C PRO A 38 -6.55 -13.54 -13.89
N THR A 39 -7.77 -14.03 -13.70
CA THR A 39 -8.94 -13.20 -13.35
C THR A 39 -8.92 -12.75 -11.89
N PHE A 40 -8.32 -13.52 -10.98
CA PHE A 40 -8.10 -13.08 -9.61
C PHE A 40 -7.03 -11.99 -9.57
N ALA A 41 -5.88 -12.24 -10.21
CA ALA A 41 -4.77 -11.30 -10.28
C ALA A 41 -5.18 -9.95 -10.88
N SER A 42 -5.96 -9.94 -11.97
CA SER A 42 -6.43 -8.69 -12.59
C SER A 42 -7.30 -7.86 -11.64
N ARG A 43 -8.18 -8.50 -10.86
CA ARG A 43 -8.99 -7.81 -9.85
C ARG A 43 -8.14 -7.32 -8.68
N ALA A 44 -7.18 -8.12 -8.24
CA ALA A 44 -6.25 -7.71 -7.20
C ALA A 44 -5.51 -6.43 -7.60
N PHE A 45 -4.91 -6.39 -8.79
CA PHE A 45 -4.24 -5.19 -9.31
C PHE A 45 -5.16 -3.98 -9.44
N GLY A 46 -6.42 -4.19 -9.83
CA GLY A 46 -7.41 -3.12 -9.89
C GLY A 46 -7.65 -2.49 -8.52
N TYR A 47 -7.88 -3.30 -7.49
CA TYR A 47 -8.10 -2.80 -6.13
C TYR A 47 -6.84 -2.22 -5.51
N THR A 48 -5.67 -2.88 -5.63
CA THR A 48 -4.43 -2.35 -5.05
C THR A 48 -4.02 -1.02 -5.70
N GLY A 49 -4.16 -0.90 -7.03
CA GLY A 49 -3.91 0.35 -7.75
C GLY A 49 -4.89 1.46 -7.37
N LEU A 50 -6.18 1.14 -7.24
CA LEU A 50 -7.19 2.10 -6.76
C LEU A 50 -6.90 2.57 -5.34
N THR A 51 -6.54 1.66 -4.44
CA THR A 51 -6.11 2.01 -3.08
C THR A 51 -4.89 2.93 -3.11
N MET A 52 -3.86 2.61 -3.90
CA MET A 52 -2.65 3.43 -4.02
C MET A 52 -2.99 4.86 -4.46
N TYR A 53 -3.87 4.99 -5.45
CA TYR A 53 -4.33 6.29 -5.96
C TYR A 53 -5.12 7.07 -4.90
N GLU A 54 -6.20 6.49 -4.35
CA GLU A 54 -7.07 7.18 -3.40
C GLU A 54 -6.36 7.53 -2.08
N SER A 55 -5.31 6.79 -1.68
CA SER A 55 -4.52 7.10 -0.49
C SER A 55 -3.75 8.42 -0.57
N ILE A 56 -3.50 8.97 -1.76
CA ILE A 56 -2.74 10.22 -1.94
C ILE A 56 -3.57 11.35 -2.55
N VAL A 57 -4.70 11.03 -3.22
CA VAL A 57 -5.58 12.00 -3.89
C VAL A 57 -5.96 13.18 -3.02
N PRO A 58 -6.35 13.04 -1.73
CA PRO A 58 -6.74 14.19 -0.93
C PRO A 58 -5.61 15.20 -0.69
N GLY A 59 -4.35 14.77 -0.84
CA GLY A 59 -3.16 15.61 -0.78
C GLY A 59 -2.78 16.30 -2.09
N ASN A 60 -3.40 15.93 -3.22
CA ASN A 60 -3.00 16.39 -4.54
C ASN A 60 -4.15 17.13 -5.26
N LYS A 61 -3.97 18.44 -5.47
CA LYS A 61 -4.98 19.31 -6.10
C LYS A 61 -5.20 19.04 -7.59
N GLU A 62 -4.27 18.37 -8.25
CA GLU A 62 -4.37 18.04 -9.68
C GLU A 62 -5.13 16.71 -9.89
N TYR A 63 -5.33 15.92 -8.83
CA TYR A 63 -5.98 14.62 -8.91
C TYR A 63 -7.46 14.72 -8.54
N SER A 64 -8.26 13.82 -9.12
CA SER A 64 -9.70 13.75 -8.90
C SER A 64 -10.06 12.37 -8.40
N THR A 65 -10.75 12.31 -7.26
CA THR A 65 -11.17 11.03 -6.68
C THR A 65 -12.04 10.23 -7.64
N MET A 66 -11.81 8.92 -7.67
CA MET A 66 -12.62 7.92 -8.35
C MET A 66 -13.91 7.59 -7.60
N ASN A 67 -14.15 8.19 -6.43
CA ASN A 67 -15.40 8.06 -5.71
C ASN A 67 -16.58 8.44 -6.63
N ASN A 68 -17.59 7.57 -6.71
CA ASN A 68 -18.72 7.63 -7.63
C ASN A 68 -18.39 7.52 -9.14
N GLN A 69 -17.13 7.27 -9.51
CA GLN A 69 -16.72 6.96 -10.89
C GLN A 69 -16.57 5.45 -11.11
N VAL A 70 -16.15 4.72 -10.07
CA VAL A 70 -16.09 3.26 -10.06
C VAL A 70 -17.37 2.69 -9.46
N THR A 71 -18.01 1.76 -10.16
CA THR A 71 -19.23 1.10 -9.69
C THR A 71 -19.03 0.48 -8.31
N GLY A 72 -19.83 0.92 -7.33
CA GLY A 72 -19.78 0.43 -5.95
C GLY A 72 -18.83 1.18 -5.03
N LEU A 73 -17.98 2.07 -5.55
CA LEU A 73 -17.18 2.98 -4.74
C LEU A 73 -17.97 4.27 -4.51
N THR A 74 -18.80 4.30 -3.46
CA THR A 74 -19.72 5.42 -3.19
C THR A 74 -19.33 6.27 -1.99
N MET A 75 -18.41 5.79 -1.16
CA MET A 75 -17.98 6.48 0.05
C MET A 75 -16.52 6.18 0.34
N LEU A 76 -15.74 7.25 0.50
CA LEU A 76 -14.37 7.22 1.00
C LEU A 76 -14.26 8.15 2.20
N PRO A 77 -13.30 7.90 3.12
CA PRO A 77 -13.01 8.82 4.21
C PRO A 77 -12.67 10.22 3.67
N THR A 78 -13.21 11.24 4.30
CA THR A 78 -12.85 12.64 4.03
C THR A 78 -11.75 13.08 4.99
N ILE A 79 -10.87 13.97 4.53
CA ILE A 79 -9.82 14.53 5.37
C ILE A 79 -10.41 15.37 6.50
N ASP A 80 -9.74 15.37 7.65
CA ASP A 80 -9.96 16.33 8.72
C ASP A 80 -9.10 17.56 8.44
N THR A 81 -9.71 18.71 8.16
CA THR A 81 -8.98 19.93 7.77
C THR A 81 -8.11 20.51 8.87
N ASP A 82 -8.33 20.09 10.11
CA ASP A 82 -7.57 20.55 11.28
C ASP A 82 -6.34 19.66 11.56
N LYS A 83 -6.04 18.68 10.69
CA LYS A 83 -4.91 17.76 10.82
C LYS A 83 -3.97 17.84 9.63
N GLU A 84 -2.70 17.58 9.92
CA GLU A 84 -1.67 17.35 8.91
C GLU A 84 -1.54 15.86 8.63
N TYR A 85 -1.39 15.52 7.36
CA TYR A 85 -1.30 14.13 6.89
C TYR A 85 0.01 13.91 6.15
N ASN A 86 0.62 12.75 6.40
CA ASN A 86 1.67 12.22 5.54
C ASN A 86 1.03 11.23 4.55
N TRP A 87 0.91 11.66 3.29
CA TRP A 87 0.26 10.88 2.23
C TRP A 87 1.03 9.61 1.86
N ILE A 88 2.35 9.61 2.04
CA ILE A 88 3.18 8.42 1.83
C ILE A 88 2.90 7.37 2.92
N LEU A 89 2.73 7.79 4.18
CA LEU A 89 2.27 6.88 5.23
C LEU A 89 0.87 6.34 4.96
N SER A 90 -0.03 7.18 4.44
CA SER A 90 -1.38 6.75 4.06
C SER A 90 -1.35 5.70 2.94
N LEU A 91 -0.49 5.89 1.93
CA LEU A 91 -0.29 4.92 0.85
C LEU A 91 0.32 3.63 1.40
N ASN A 92 1.35 3.74 2.24
CA ASN A 92 2.04 2.60 2.85
C ASN A 92 1.09 1.70 3.63
N ALA A 93 0.33 2.29 4.57
CA ALA A 93 -0.67 1.58 5.36
C ALA A 93 -1.77 0.98 4.47
N GLY A 94 -2.26 1.75 3.48
CA GLY A 94 -3.28 1.29 2.56
C GLY A 94 -2.84 0.08 1.73
N GLN A 95 -1.60 0.07 1.22
CA GLN A 95 -1.05 -1.04 0.45
C GLN A 95 -0.83 -2.31 1.29
N SER A 96 -0.32 -2.16 2.51
CA SER A 96 -0.18 -3.27 3.46
C SER A 96 -1.53 -3.92 3.76
N GLU A 97 -2.53 -3.11 4.10
CA GLU A 97 -3.87 -3.57 4.45
C GLU A 97 -4.57 -4.26 3.27
N ILE A 98 -4.58 -3.64 2.08
CA ILE A 98 -5.31 -4.18 0.94
C ILE A 98 -4.70 -5.52 0.45
N LEU A 99 -3.37 -5.66 0.48
CA LEU A 99 -2.73 -6.91 0.06
C LEU A 99 -3.07 -8.06 1.02
N LYS A 100 -3.03 -7.83 2.34
CA LYS A 100 -3.41 -8.83 3.34
C LYS A 100 -4.89 -9.22 3.24
N ASN A 101 -5.76 -8.26 2.91
CA ASN A 101 -7.19 -8.50 2.77
C ASN A 101 -7.60 -9.18 1.45
N ILE A 102 -6.84 -8.96 0.36
CA ILE A 102 -7.09 -9.63 -0.92
C ILE A 102 -6.50 -11.05 -0.90
N TYR A 103 -5.25 -11.18 -0.44
CA TYR A 103 -4.50 -12.44 -0.46
C TYR A 103 -4.56 -13.17 0.88
N VAL A 104 -5.77 -13.37 1.41
CA VAL A 104 -6.00 -14.08 2.69
C VAL A 104 -5.47 -15.51 2.72
N GLN A 105 -5.24 -16.09 1.54
CA GLN A 105 -4.71 -17.44 1.35
C GLN A 105 -3.18 -17.48 1.15
N THR A 106 -2.49 -16.34 1.24
CA THR A 106 -1.03 -16.29 1.15
C THR A 106 -0.37 -16.88 2.40
N SER A 107 0.92 -17.20 2.31
CA SER A 107 1.65 -17.80 3.44
C SER A 107 2.06 -16.77 4.49
N ASP A 108 2.36 -17.22 5.70
CA ASP A 108 2.85 -16.36 6.78
C ASP A 108 4.18 -15.68 6.39
N GLU A 109 5.05 -16.35 5.61
CA GLU A 109 6.29 -15.75 5.10
C GLU A 109 6.02 -14.60 4.12
N ASN A 110 4.96 -14.70 3.33
CA ASN A 110 4.54 -13.63 2.43
C ASN A 110 3.91 -12.46 3.21
N ILE A 111 3.15 -12.74 4.26
CA ILE A 111 2.65 -11.71 5.18
C ILE A 111 3.82 -10.97 5.84
N GLN A 112 4.82 -11.70 6.33
CA GLN A 112 6.03 -11.09 6.90
C GLN A 112 6.78 -10.19 5.90
N LYS A 113 6.77 -10.51 4.61
CA LYS A 113 7.35 -9.64 3.58
C LYS A 113 6.57 -8.34 3.40
N ILE A 114 5.24 -8.41 3.42
CA ILE A 114 4.37 -7.23 3.40
C ILE A 114 4.67 -6.35 4.62
N ASP A 115 4.66 -6.94 5.81
CA ASP A 115 4.93 -6.22 7.06
C ASP A 115 6.35 -5.62 7.07
N SER A 116 7.34 -6.36 6.55
CA SER A 116 8.72 -5.86 6.45
C SER A 116 8.81 -4.64 5.54
N LEU A 117 8.15 -4.64 4.38
CA LEU A 117 8.13 -3.46 3.50
C LEU A 117 7.44 -2.27 4.18
N GLU A 118 6.31 -2.51 4.85
CA GLU A 118 5.58 -1.47 5.58
C GLU A 118 6.46 -0.80 6.64
N GLN A 119 7.27 -1.55 7.38
CA GLN A 119 8.18 -1.02 8.41
C GLN A 119 9.38 -0.24 7.85
N VAL A 120 9.80 -0.52 6.62
CA VAL A 120 10.98 0.14 6.01
C VAL A 120 10.59 1.47 5.38
N VAL A 121 9.31 1.65 5.01
CA VAL A 121 8.85 2.89 4.39
C VAL A 121 8.80 4.06 5.38
N TYR A 122 8.81 3.85 6.70
CA TYR A 122 9.01 4.89 7.73
C TYR A 122 9.24 4.32 9.13
#